data_AF-A0A956C2J9-F1
#
_entry.id   AF-A0A956C2J9-F1
#
_cell.length_a   1.000
_cell.length_b   1.000
_cell.length_c   1.000
_cell.angle_alpha   90.00
_cell.angle_beta   90.00
_cell.angle_gamma   90.00
#
_symmetry.space_group_name_H-M   'P 1'
#
loop_
_entity.id
_entity.type
_entity.pdbx_description
1 polymer ?
#
loop_
_entity_poly.entity_id
_entity_poly.type
_entity_poly.pdbx_seq_one_letter_code
_entity_poly.pdbx_strand_id
1 'polypeptide(L)'
;GDVSTAGQSVTEYARWLDEPDGDSHESSKILAAIRDYNIEDCDSTLELRDWLLARQAEAGVAYLPAVSHRHGEGDEADGEEAEGAATGEVDDARPPTEAEALAQRLRDAIPDDTSGGTERWRLQALLADLVGFHRRELKPAFWARFDRRDATHEQLTDDPDCLGGLTRTKTPRTPDKRSFVYEYTFDPDQET
;
A
#
# COMPACT_ATOMS: atom_id res chain seq x y z
N GLY A 1 -10.91 -2.88 27.79
CA GLY A 1 -9.88 -1.84 27.71
C GLY A 1 -10.32 -0.86 26.64
N ASP A 2 -9.96 0.41 26.74
CA ASP A 2 -10.21 1.37 25.67
C ASP A 2 -9.17 1.16 24.57
N VAL A 3 -9.49 0.33 23.58
CA VAL A 3 -8.72 0.27 22.33
C VAL A 3 -9.11 1.52 21.53
N SER A 4 -8.18 2.46 21.37
CA SER A 4 -8.46 3.76 20.73
C SER A 4 -7.56 4.06 19.54
N THR A 5 -6.64 3.14 19.21
CA THR A 5 -5.70 3.27 18.09
C THR A 5 -5.39 1.91 17.49
N ALA A 6 -4.98 1.89 16.22
CA ALA A 6 -4.50 0.69 15.55
C ALA A 6 -3.33 0.02 16.29
N GLY A 7 -2.40 0.78 16.87
CA GLY A 7 -1.28 0.20 17.64
C GLY A 7 -1.75 -0.50 18.93
N GLN A 8 -2.77 0.04 19.58
CA GLN A 8 -3.36 -0.58 20.77
C GLN A 8 -4.13 -1.85 20.43
N SER A 9 -4.83 -1.90 19.29
CA SER A 9 -5.56 -3.11 18.90
C SER A 9 -4.63 -4.29 18.67
N VAL A 10 -3.46 -4.06 18.06
CA VAL A 10 -2.40 -5.06 17.89
C VAL A 10 -1.84 -5.52 19.23
N THR A 11 -1.54 -4.58 20.13
CA THR A 11 -0.98 -4.90 21.46
C THR A 11 -1.96 -5.72 22.30
N GLU A 12 -3.24 -5.35 22.31
CA GLU A 12 -4.27 -6.07 23.04
C GLU A 12 -4.56 -7.44 22.39
N TYR A 13 -4.48 -7.57 21.06
CA TYR A 13 -4.59 -8.87 20.40
C TYR A 13 -3.44 -9.81 20.79
N ALA A 14 -2.20 -9.31 20.81
CA ALA A 14 -1.04 -10.08 21.27
C ALA A 14 -1.22 -10.52 22.74
N ARG A 15 -1.71 -9.61 23.59
CA ARG A 15 -2.05 -9.95 24.97
C ARG A 15 -3.11 -11.05 25.06
N TRP A 16 -4.13 -11.02 24.22
CA TRP A 16 -5.15 -12.07 24.19
C TRP A 16 -4.59 -13.42 23.73
N LEU A 17 -3.58 -13.45 22.84
CA LEU A 17 -2.90 -14.69 22.46
C LEU A 17 -2.13 -15.31 23.64
N ASP A 18 -1.46 -14.48 24.44
CA ASP A 18 -0.68 -14.92 25.60
C ASP A 18 -1.56 -15.31 26.79
N GLU A 19 -2.59 -14.50 27.07
CA GLU A 19 -3.50 -14.64 28.20
C GLU A 19 -4.97 -14.46 27.78
N PRO A 20 -5.60 -15.48 27.14
CA PRO A 20 -6.96 -15.36 26.64
C PRO A 20 -7.99 -15.17 27.76
N ASP A 21 -8.86 -14.17 27.63
CA ASP A 21 -10.00 -13.92 28.52
C ASP A 21 -11.35 -14.45 27.97
N GLY A 22 -11.29 -15.18 26.86
CA GLY A 22 -12.41 -15.80 26.13
C GLY A 22 -11.94 -16.31 24.77
N ASP A 23 -12.75 -17.08 24.05
CA ASP A 23 -12.40 -17.67 22.75
C ASP A 23 -12.97 -16.91 21.54
N SER A 24 -13.78 -15.89 21.81
CA SER A 24 -14.61 -15.21 20.81
C SER A 24 -14.96 -13.80 21.28
N HIS A 25 -15.35 -12.91 20.36
CA HIS A 25 -15.72 -11.52 20.70
C HIS A 25 -16.94 -11.43 21.64
N GLU A 26 -17.76 -12.47 21.72
CA GLU A 26 -18.88 -12.55 22.65
C GLU A 26 -18.45 -12.92 24.08
N SER A 27 -17.33 -13.63 24.23
CA SER A 27 -16.85 -14.14 25.53
C SER A 27 -15.61 -13.42 26.06
N SER A 28 -14.81 -12.80 25.18
CA SER A 28 -13.60 -12.05 25.49
C SER A 28 -13.88 -10.54 25.47
N LYS A 29 -13.49 -9.84 26.55
CA LYS A 29 -13.57 -8.37 26.59
C LYS A 29 -12.52 -7.72 25.71
N ILE A 30 -11.38 -8.38 25.53
CA ILE A 30 -10.31 -7.91 24.66
C ILE A 30 -10.78 -7.94 23.19
N LEU A 31 -11.27 -9.09 22.72
CA LEU A 31 -11.75 -9.25 21.35
C LEU A 31 -12.97 -8.36 21.07
N ALA A 32 -13.89 -8.21 22.03
CA ALA A 32 -15.01 -7.28 21.90
C ALA A 32 -14.53 -5.84 21.67
N ALA A 33 -13.58 -5.35 22.47
CA ALA A 33 -13.06 -3.98 22.33
C ALA A 33 -12.34 -3.75 21.00
N ILE A 34 -11.55 -4.73 20.53
CA ILE A 34 -10.90 -4.67 19.21
C ILE A 34 -11.95 -4.63 18.10
N ARG A 35 -13.02 -5.44 18.21
CA ARG A 35 -14.10 -5.46 17.23
C ARG A 35 -14.84 -4.13 17.18
N ASP A 36 -15.21 -3.57 18.32
CA ASP A 36 -15.95 -2.30 18.39
C ASP A 36 -15.11 -1.16 17.82
N TYR A 37 -13.81 -1.09 18.14
CA TYR A 37 -12.87 -0.15 17.51
C TYR A 37 -12.84 -0.28 15.98
N ASN A 38 -12.71 -1.51 15.45
CA ASN A 38 -12.67 -1.73 14.00
C ASN A 38 -13.99 -1.36 13.31
N ILE A 39 -15.13 -1.51 14.00
CA ILE A 39 -16.44 -1.07 13.48
C ILE A 39 -16.46 0.45 13.35
N GLU A 40 -16.03 1.17 14.39
CA GLU A 40 -15.96 2.64 14.35
C GLU A 40 -15.03 3.13 13.23
N ASP A 41 -13.88 2.49 13.03
CA ASP A 41 -12.96 2.82 11.92
C ASP A 41 -13.59 2.55 10.55
N CYS A 42 -14.32 1.44 10.39
CA CYS A 42 -15.01 1.10 9.14
C CYS A 42 -16.15 2.08 8.83
N ASP A 43 -16.98 2.40 9.83
CA ASP A 43 -18.10 3.32 9.69
C ASP A 43 -17.60 4.75 9.41
N SER A 44 -16.60 5.23 10.14
CA SER A 44 -16.01 6.56 9.91
C SER A 44 -15.33 6.67 8.54
N THR A 45 -14.66 5.60 8.07
CA THR A 45 -14.09 5.55 6.71
C THR A 45 -15.18 5.60 5.64
N LEU A 46 -16.30 4.92 5.87
CA LEU A 46 -17.47 4.92 4.98
C LEU A 46 -18.10 6.32 4.90
N GLU A 47 -18.30 6.97 6.04
CA GLU A 47 -18.83 8.33 6.13
C GLU A 47 -17.90 9.34 5.46
N LEU A 48 -16.59 9.23 5.68
CA LEU A 48 -15.59 10.08 5.02
C LEU A 48 -15.64 9.92 3.51
N ARG A 49 -15.74 8.69 3.00
CA ARG A 49 -15.88 8.41 1.56
C ARG A 49 -17.11 9.12 1.00
N ASP A 50 -18.26 8.96 1.64
CA ASP A 50 -19.52 9.54 1.16
C ASP A 50 -19.48 11.07 1.19
N TRP A 51 -18.87 11.63 2.23
CA TRP A 51 -18.62 13.07 2.32
C TRP A 51 -17.70 13.57 1.20
N LEU A 52 -16.61 12.86 0.89
CA LEU A 52 -15.68 13.21 -0.20
C LEU A 52 -16.36 13.14 -1.58
N LEU A 53 -17.18 12.11 -1.82
CA LEU A 53 -17.94 11.98 -3.07
C LEU A 53 -18.95 13.13 -3.25
N ALA A 54 -19.57 13.58 -2.16
CA ALA A 54 -20.43 14.76 -2.21
C ALA A 54 -19.64 16.04 -2.56
N ARG A 55 -18.46 16.25 -1.96
CA ARG A 55 -17.58 17.39 -2.30
C ARG A 55 -17.11 17.33 -3.76
N GLN A 56 -16.78 16.14 -4.25
CA GLN A 56 -16.39 15.92 -5.64
C GLN A 56 -17.50 16.35 -6.61
N ALA A 57 -18.74 15.92 -6.34
CA ALA A 57 -19.90 16.27 -7.15
C ALA A 57 -20.19 17.78 -7.14
N GLU A 58 -20.13 18.42 -5.97
CA GLU A 58 -20.30 19.87 -5.84
C GLU A 58 -19.24 20.68 -6.59
N ALA A 59 -18.00 20.19 -6.60
CA ALA A 59 -16.91 20.81 -7.33
C ALA A 59 -16.95 20.53 -8.85
N GLY A 60 -17.89 19.71 -9.34
CA GLY A 60 -17.98 19.33 -10.74
C GLY A 60 -16.80 18.47 -11.23
N VAL A 61 -16.09 17.81 -10.29
CA VAL A 61 -14.95 16.94 -10.62
C VAL A 61 -15.49 15.59 -11.07
N ALA A 62 -15.12 15.15 -12.28
CA ALA A 62 -15.54 13.85 -12.78
C ALA A 62 -14.93 12.73 -11.92
N TYR A 63 -15.76 11.77 -11.51
CA TYR A 63 -15.28 10.55 -10.86
C TYR A 63 -14.53 9.70 -11.87
N LEU A 64 -13.25 9.44 -11.57
CA LEU A 64 -12.46 8.45 -12.29
C LEU A 64 -12.46 7.17 -11.44
N PRO A 65 -13.05 6.07 -11.93
CA PRO A 65 -12.91 4.80 -11.23
C PRO A 65 -11.44 4.45 -11.13
N ALA A 66 -11.04 3.86 -10.00
CA ALA A 66 -9.68 3.32 -9.86
C ALA A 66 -9.40 2.44 -11.08
N VAL A 67 -8.33 2.77 -11.82
CA VAL A 67 -7.83 1.87 -12.85
C VAL A 67 -7.51 0.60 -12.09
N SER A 68 -8.27 -0.46 -12.36
CA SER A 68 -7.97 -1.75 -11.76
C SER A 68 -6.56 -2.10 -12.21
N HIS A 69 -5.58 -1.92 -11.32
CA HIS A 69 -4.34 -2.68 -11.37
C HIS A 69 -4.78 -4.13 -11.15
N ARG A 70 -5.35 -4.75 -12.21
CA ARG A 70 -5.54 -6.17 -12.24
C ARG A 70 -4.14 -6.74 -12.06
N HIS A 71 -3.85 -7.29 -10.89
CA HIS A 71 -2.83 -8.31 -10.75
C HIS A 71 -3.28 -9.48 -11.65
N GLY A 72 -2.90 -9.42 -12.94
CA GLY A 72 -3.47 -10.30 -13.94
C GLY A 72 -2.91 -10.01 -15.32
N GLU A 73 -1.77 -10.64 -15.60
CA GLU A 73 -1.37 -11.17 -16.91
C GLU A 73 -1.60 -10.26 -18.14
N GLY A 74 -0.55 -9.55 -18.54
CA GLY A 74 -0.28 -9.35 -19.98
C GLY A 74 -0.61 -8.01 -20.62
N ASP A 75 -0.37 -6.88 -19.95
CA ASP A 75 -0.09 -5.63 -20.64
C ASP A 75 1.36 -5.21 -20.35
N GLU A 76 2.25 -5.52 -21.28
CA GLU A 76 3.66 -5.09 -21.30
C GLU A 76 3.80 -3.58 -21.66
N ALA A 77 2.68 -2.85 -21.78
CA ALA A 77 2.67 -1.46 -22.25
C ALA A 77 3.03 -0.43 -21.15
N ASP A 78 2.88 -0.75 -19.87
CA ASP A 78 3.25 0.16 -18.76
C ASP A 78 4.68 -0.07 -18.24
N GLY A 79 5.41 -1.03 -18.82
CA GLY A 79 6.77 -1.38 -18.40
C GLY A 79 7.82 -0.33 -18.72
N GLU A 80 7.67 0.41 -19.83
CA GLU A 80 8.70 1.35 -20.31
C GLU A 80 8.80 2.63 -19.45
N GLU A 81 7.70 3.13 -18.88
CA GLU A 81 7.75 4.29 -17.97
C GLU A 81 8.17 3.91 -16.53
N ALA A 82 7.95 2.65 -16.13
CA ALA A 82 8.28 2.14 -14.80
C ALA A 82 9.75 1.66 -14.68
N GLU A 83 10.36 1.18 -15.77
CA GLU A 83 11.76 0.74 -15.78
C GLU A 83 12.75 1.88 -15.47
N GLY A 84 12.50 3.11 -15.95
CA GLY A 84 13.35 4.26 -15.65
C GLY A 84 13.25 4.75 -14.19
N ALA A 85 12.18 4.41 -13.45
CA ALA A 85 12.01 4.83 -12.07
C ALA A 85 12.81 3.98 -11.06
N ALA A 86 13.22 2.77 -11.46
CA ALA A 86 13.80 1.78 -10.56
C ALA A 86 15.33 1.69 -10.62
N THR A 87 15.97 2.20 -11.68
CA THR A 87 17.45 2.22 -11.81
C THR A 87 18.10 3.32 -10.96
N GLY A 88 17.34 4.21 -10.33
CA GLY A 88 17.90 5.39 -9.64
C GLY A 88 18.56 6.40 -10.61
N GLU A 89 18.60 6.09 -11.90
CA GLU A 89 18.88 7.07 -12.94
C GLU A 89 17.64 7.95 -13.05
N VAL A 90 17.66 9.05 -12.31
CA VAL A 90 16.85 10.20 -12.66
C VAL A 90 17.30 10.58 -14.07
N ASP A 91 16.58 10.11 -15.08
CA ASP A 91 16.74 10.67 -16.41
C ASP A 91 16.20 12.09 -16.32
N ASP A 92 17.08 13.02 -15.92
CA ASP A 92 16.83 14.46 -15.81
C ASP A 92 16.33 15.06 -17.14
N ALA A 93 16.39 14.28 -18.23
CA ALA A 93 15.89 14.64 -19.55
C ALA A 93 14.43 14.22 -19.80
N ARG A 94 13.79 13.38 -18.97
CA ARG A 94 12.39 13.01 -19.18
C ARG A 94 11.48 14.20 -18.85
N PRO A 95 10.51 14.55 -19.71
CA PRO A 95 9.54 15.60 -19.39
C PRO A 95 8.77 15.25 -18.11
N PRO A 96 8.46 16.25 -17.26
CA PRO A 96 7.66 16.03 -16.06
C PRO A 96 6.28 15.49 -16.44
N THR A 97 5.82 14.50 -15.69
CA THR A 97 4.42 14.05 -15.76
C THR A 97 3.47 15.19 -15.40
N GLU A 98 2.20 15.08 -15.81
CA GLU A 98 1.18 16.07 -15.45
C GLU A 98 1.03 16.24 -13.93
N ALA A 99 1.18 15.15 -13.17
CA ALA A 99 1.15 15.13 -11.71
C ALA A 99 2.34 15.88 -11.10
N GLU A 100 3.56 15.66 -11.60
CA GLU A 100 4.77 16.39 -11.18
C GLU A 100 4.63 17.89 -11.47
N ALA A 101 4.17 18.23 -12.68
CA ALA A 101 3.93 19.62 -13.07
C ALA A 101 2.85 20.29 -12.21
N LEU A 102 1.77 19.58 -11.85
CA LEU A 102 0.74 20.09 -10.95
C LEU A 102 1.28 20.31 -9.54
N ALA A 103 2.00 19.34 -8.98
CA ALA A 103 2.62 19.45 -7.66
C ALA A 103 3.57 20.67 -7.60
N GLN A 104 4.39 20.86 -8.65
CA GLN A 104 5.28 22.02 -8.73
C GLN A 104 4.51 23.34 -8.78
N ARG A 105 3.46 23.45 -9.61
CA ARG A 105 2.61 24.65 -9.65
C ARG A 105 1.97 24.98 -8.30
N LEU A 106 1.55 23.96 -7.54
CA LEU A 106 1.00 24.15 -6.20
C LEU A 106 2.05 24.70 -5.23
N ARG A 107 3.32 24.28 -5.34
CA ARG A 107 4.43 24.83 -4.54
C ARG A 107 4.80 26.25 -4.96
N ASP A 108 4.94 26.50 -6.26
CA ASP A 108 5.33 27.82 -6.79
C ASP A 108 4.30 28.90 -6.46
N ALA A 109 3.04 28.53 -6.24
CA ALA A 109 1.99 29.43 -5.83
C ALA A 109 2.01 29.78 -4.32
N ILE A 110 2.92 29.19 -3.52
CA ILE A 110 3.14 29.54 -2.12
C ILE A 110 4.07 30.76 -2.07
N PRO A 111 3.67 31.88 -1.46
CA PRO A 111 4.53 33.06 -1.33
C PRO A 111 5.64 32.82 -0.30
N ASP A 112 6.76 33.53 -0.46
CA ASP A 112 7.87 33.52 0.51
C ASP A 112 7.41 33.96 1.92
N ASP A 113 6.48 34.91 1.99
CA ASP A 113 5.83 35.34 3.23
C ASP A 113 4.47 34.66 3.41
N THR A 114 4.41 33.66 4.29
CA THR A 114 3.19 32.92 4.60
C THR A 114 2.39 33.49 5.76
N SER A 115 2.83 34.58 6.39
CA SER A 115 2.24 35.11 7.64
C SER A 115 0.76 35.48 7.53
N GLY A 116 0.31 35.90 6.34
CA GLY A 116 -1.09 36.24 6.06
C GLY A 116 -2.04 35.06 5.87
N GLY A 117 -1.57 33.82 5.98
CA GLY A 117 -2.38 32.63 5.69
C GLY A 117 -1.69 31.30 5.99
N THR A 118 -0.96 31.21 7.10
CA THR A 118 -0.09 30.06 7.43
C THR A 118 -0.77 28.71 7.22
N GLU A 119 -2.01 28.54 7.68
CA GLU A 119 -2.73 27.27 7.55
C GLU A 119 -3.09 26.96 6.10
N ARG A 120 -3.52 27.96 5.33
CA ARG A 120 -3.81 27.79 3.89
C ARG A 120 -2.56 27.31 3.15
N TRP A 121 -1.42 27.96 3.38
CA TRP A 121 -0.18 27.63 2.69
C TRP A 121 0.39 26.29 3.14
N ARG A 122 0.23 25.93 4.42
CA ARG A 122 0.52 24.59 4.93
C ARG A 122 -0.32 23.52 4.22
N LEU A 123 -1.63 23.74 4.08
CA LEU A 123 -2.53 22.82 3.37
C LEU A 123 -2.17 22.73 1.89
N GLN A 124 -1.79 23.84 1.26
CA GLN A 124 -1.37 23.83 -0.14
C GLN A 124 -0.07 23.04 -0.36
N ALA A 125 0.90 23.16 0.55
CA ALA A 125 2.10 22.34 0.53
C ALA A 125 1.77 20.84 0.69
N LEU A 126 0.89 20.50 1.64
CA LEU A 126 0.42 19.13 1.84
C LEU A 126 -0.27 18.56 0.60
N LEU A 127 -1.13 19.35 -0.06
CA LEU A 127 -1.77 18.94 -1.32
C LEU A 127 -0.72 18.66 -2.41
N ALA A 128 0.31 19.50 -2.52
CA ALA A 128 1.41 19.26 -3.46
C ALA A 128 2.17 17.96 -3.15
N ASP A 129 2.38 17.64 -1.87
CA ASP A 129 2.98 16.37 -1.45
C ASP A 129 2.07 15.18 -1.84
N LEU A 130 0.76 15.30 -1.64
CA LEU A 130 -0.20 14.21 -1.88
C LEU A 130 -0.39 13.86 -3.37
N VAL A 131 -0.25 14.81 -4.30
CA VAL A 131 -0.46 14.57 -5.75
C VAL A 131 0.36 13.39 -6.30
N GLY A 132 1.58 13.19 -5.79
CA GLY A 132 2.47 12.09 -6.21
C GLY A 132 2.60 10.95 -5.21
N PHE A 133 1.80 10.94 -4.13
CA PHE A 133 1.99 10.04 -2.99
C PHE A 133 2.01 8.56 -3.40
N HIS A 134 0.92 8.05 -4.01
CA HIS A 134 0.83 6.63 -4.38
C HIS A 134 1.97 6.17 -5.29
N ARG A 135 2.40 6.99 -6.25
CA ARG A 135 3.54 6.65 -7.12
C ARG A 135 4.86 6.54 -6.33
N ARG A 136 5.07 7.43 -5.36
CA ARG A 136 6.28 7.38 -4.51
C ARG A 136 6.25 6.18 -3.57
N GLU A 137 5.10 5.87 -2.98
CA GLU A 137 4.91 4.71 -2.10
C GLU A 137 5.06 3.37 -2.82
N LEU A 138 4.92 3.32 -4.15
CA LEU A 138 5.23 2.13 -4.93
C LEU A 138 6.74 1.89 -5.10
N LYS A 139 7.60 2.92 -4.99
CA LYS A 139 9.05 2.79 -5.23
C LYS A 139 9.75 1.79 -4.30
N PRO A 140 9.48 1.75 -2.98
CA PRO A 140 10.08 0.73 -2.10
C PRO A 140 9.82 -0.70 -2.57
N ALA A 141 8.61 -1.01 -3.03
CA ALA A 141 8.29 -2.34 -3.57
C ALA A 141 9.07 -2.66 -4.86
N PHE A 142 9.30 -1.65 -5.70
CA PHE A 142 10.17 -1.79 -6.88
C PHE A 142 11.63 -2.02 -6.48
N TRP A 143 12.16 -1.28 -5.51
CA TRP A 143 13.53 -1.49 -5.01
C TRP A 143 13.71 -2.87 -4.40
N ALA A 144 12.75 -3.32 -3.58
CA ALA A 144 12.75 -4.66 -3.02
C ALA A 144 12.83 -5.75 -4.11
N ARG A 145 12.19 -5.56 -5.27
CA ARG A 145 12.33 -6.50 -6.41
C ARG A 145 13.76 -6.59 -6.93
N PHE A 146 14.47 -5.47 -7.09
CA PHE A 146 15.86 -5.47 -7.57
C PHE A 146 16.81 -5.98 -6.50
N ASP A 147 16.64 -5.55 -5.24
CA ASP A 147 17.41 -6.03 -4.10
C ASP A 147 17.28 -7.56 -3.96
N ARG A 148 16.06 -8.09 -4.05
CA ARG A 148 15.78 -9.54 -4.03
C ARG A 148 16.36 -10.29 -5.22
N ARG A 149 16.48 -9.65 -6.38
CA ARG A 149 17.10 -10.27 -7.57
C ARG A 149 18.61 -10.48 -7.36
N ASP A 150 19.26 -9.57 -6.65
CA ASP A 150 20.70 -9.61 -6.39
C ASP A 150 21.05 -10.34 -5.07
N ALA A 151 20.04 -10.64 -4.24
CA ALA A 151 20.18 -11.40 -3.00
C ALA A 151 20.52 -12.88 -3.24
N THR A 152 21.23 -13.48 -2.29
CA THR A 152 21.50 -14.92 -2.29
C THR A 152 20.28 -15.73 -1.88
N HIS A 153 20.31 -17.03 -2.16
CA HIS A 153 19.23 -17.94 -1.76
C HIS A 153 18.98 -17.96 -0.24
N GLU A 154 20.05 -17.91 0.56
CA GLU A 154 19.97 -17.86 2.03
C GLU A 154 19.28 -16.56 2.47
N GLN A 155 19.70 -15.42 1.91
CA GLN A 155 19.09 -14.12 2.22
C GLN A 155 17.60 -14.05 1.86
N LEU A 156 17.21 -14.68 0.75
CA LEU A 156 15.79 -14.75 0.32
C LEU A 156 14.96 -15.72 1.17
N THR A 157 15.59 -16.66 1.87
CA THR A 157 14.88 -17.57 2.78
C THR A 157 14.59 -16.91 4.13
N ASP A 158 15.43 -15.96 4.54
CA ASP A 158 15.26 -15.18 5.77
C ASP A 158 14.43 -13.88 5.57
N ASP A 159 14.01 -13.56 4.33
CA ASP A 159 13.13 -12.42 4.04
C ASP A 159 11.66 -12.84 4.23
N PRO A 160 10.92 -12.24 5.18
CA PRO A 160 9.54 -12.64 5.47
C PRO A 160 8.56 -12.40 4.31
N ASP A 161 8.92 -11.56 3.35
CA ASP A 161 8.11 -11.36 2.15
C ASP A 161 8.43 -12.36 1.03
N CYS A 162 9.32 -13.34 1.28
CA CYS A 162 9.80 -14.30 0.29
C CYS A 162 9.52 -15.75 0.70
N LEU A 163 9.27 -16.61 -0.30
CA LEU A 163 9.30 -18.06 -0.13
C LEU A 163 10.61 -18.62 -0.68
N GLY A 164 11.54 -18.94 0.23
CA GLY A 164 12.84 -19.53 -0.08
C GLY A 164 12.78 -21.07 -0.22
N GLY A 165 13.83 -21.67 -0.77
CA GLY A 165 13.98 -23.13 -0.80
C GLY A 165 12.97 -23.94 -1.65
N LEU A 166 12.26 -23.31 -2.59
CA LEU A 166 11.19 -23.97 -3.34
C LEU A 166 11.65 -25.24 -4.06
N THR A 167 11.03 -26.37 -3.72
CA THR A 167 11.29 -27.67 -4.34
C THR A 167 10.07 -28.14 -5.14
N ARG A 168 10.27 -28.52 -6.41
CA ARG A 168 9.18 -28.99 -7.27
C ARG A 168 8.63 -30.33 -6.76
N THR A 169 7.33 -30.41 -6.57
CA THR A 169 6.67 -31.67 -6.20
C THR A 169 6.57 -32.63 -7.39
N LYS A 170 6.13 -33.87 -7.14
CA LYS A 170 5.86 -34.86 -8.20
C LYS A 170 4.59 -34.56 -9.00
N THR A 171 3.79 -33.59 -8.57
CA THR A 171 2.51 -33.25 -9.20
C THR A 171 2.75 -32.69 -10.60
N PRO A 172 2.23 -33.32 -11.66
CA PRO A 172 2.40 -32.85 -13.03
C PRO A 172 1.91 -31.42 -13.20
N ARG A 173 2.53 -30.65 -14.10
CA ARG A 173 2.05 -29.31 -14.43
C ARG A 173 0.66 -29.39 -15.07
N THR A 174 -0.22 -28.44 -14.74
CA THR A 174 -1.54 -28.31 -15.38
C THR A 174 -1.56 -27.08 -16.29
N PRO A 175 -2.14 -27.17 -17.50
CA PRO A 175 -2.32 -25.99 -18.34
C PRO A 175 -3.36 -25.03 -17.71
N ASP A 176 -3.08 -23.74 -17.72
CA ASP A 176 -4.02 -22.67 -17.37
C ASP A 176 -3.96 -21.57 -18.43
N LYS A 177 -5.02 -21.45 -19.24
CA LYS A 177 -5.08 -20.55 -20.41
C LYS A 177 -3.84 -20.65 -21.30
N ARG A 178 -2.94 -19.65 -21.25
CA ARG A 178 -1.70 -19.55 -22.04
C ARG A 178 -0.44 -19.91 -21.23
N SER A 179 -0.59 -20.41 -20.01
CA SER A 179 0.49 -20.72 -19.07
C SER A 179 0.38 -22.16 -18.51
N PHE A 180 1.36 -22.53 -17.68
CA PHE A 180 1.38 -23.80 -16.94
C PHE A 180 1.50 -23.51 -15.46
N VAL A 181 0.70 -24.21 -14.65
CA VAL A 181 0.77 -24.17 -13.19
C VAL A 181 1.68 -25.29 -12.71
N TYR A 182 2.57 -24.95 -11.78
CA TYR A 182 3.55 -25.85 -11.17
C TYR A 182 3.37 -25.80 -9.65
N GLU A 183 3.37 -26.97 -9.01
CA GLU A 183 3.28 -27.09 -7.55
C GLU A 183 4.67 -27.22 -6.91
N TYR A 184 4.94 -26.39 -5.91
CA TYR A 184 6.20 -26.40 -5.15
C TYR A 184 5.90 -26.63 -3.68
N THR A 185 6.90 -27.11 -2.95
CA THR A 185 6.93 -27.18 -1.49
C THR A 185 8.09 -26.34 -0.96
N PHE A 186 7.97 -25.86 0.26
CA PHE A 186 8.95 -25.04 0.97
C PHE A 186 8.93 -25.43 2.45
N ASP A 187 9.87 -24.88 3.23
CA ASP A 187 9.93 -25.14 4.67
C ASP A 187 8.78 -24.37 5.38
N PRO A 188 7.82 -25.06 6.01
CA PRO A 188 6.68 -24.42 6.65
C PRO A 188 7.08 -23.60 7.89
N ASP A 189 8.30 -23.79 8.40
CA ASP A 189 8.81 -23.06 9.56
C ASP A 189 9.54 -21.75 9.16
N GLN A 190 9.58 -21.40 7.87
CA GLN A 190 10.02 -20.05 7.44
C GLN A 190 9.13 -18.97 8.06
N GLU A 191 9.74 -17.88 8.55
CA GLU A 191 8.99 -16.67 8.90
C GLU A 191 8.45 -16.07 7.59
N THR A 192 7.13 -16.04 7.41
CA THR A 192 6.43 -15.51 6.24
C THR A 192 5.20 -14.72 6.66
#